data_AF-A0AAQ3RYX9-F1
#
_entry.id   AF-A0AAQ3RYX9-F1
#
_cell.length_a   1.000
_cell.length_b   1.000
_cell.length_c   1.000
_cell.angle_alpha   90.00
_cell.angle_beta   90.00
_cell.angle_gamma   90.00
#
_symmetry.space_group_name_H-M   'P 1'
#
loop_
_entity.id
_entity.type
_entity.pdbx_description
1 polymer ?
#
loop_
_entity_poly.entity_id
_entity_poly.type
_entity_poly.pdbx_seq_one_letter_code
_entity_poly.pdbx_strand_id
1 'polypeptide(L)'
;QLCSTWLERRGGFEVRCVFIPFTKLDVCLCLGVRVNGQMFKLFKDEVDCHSRRFFDTSDVSVENVYEQLQNRLKGDEVDDVCRLYILLGLSEFLFPNRGGKVHLGLFELVDDLSCLGKYNWGGVIYEYLVSS
;
A
#
# COMPACT_ATOMS: atom_id res chain seq x y z
N GLN A 1 -23.63 -5.65 19.86
CA GLN A 1 -22.85 -5.46 18.61
C GLN A 1 -22.58 -3.97 18.45
N LEU A 2 -21.32 -3.54 18.38
CA LEU A 2 -20.92 -2.11 18.46
C LEU A 2 -20.64 -1.45 17.09
N CYS A 3 -20.60 -2.20 15.99
CA CYS A 3 -20.59 -1.65 14.63
C CYS A 3 -21.67 -2.34 13.81
N SER A 4 -22.71 -1.62 13.41
CA SER A 4 -23.84 -2.17 12.63
C SER A 4 -23.91 -1.48 11.27
N THR A 5 -23.18 -2.05 10.31
CA THR A 5 -23.28 -1.80 8.86
C THR A 5 -22.42 -0.64 8.34
N TRP A 6 -21.32 -0.99 7.69
CA TRP A 6 -20.65 -0.11 6.73
C TRP A 6 -21.65 0.24 5.62
N LEU A 7 -21.88 1.53 5.39
CA LEU A 7 -22.76 2.06 4.35
C LEU A 7 -21.92 2.50 3.15
N GLU A 8 -21.63 1.57 2.25
CA GLU A 8 -20.76 1.75 1.07
C GLU A 8 -21.13 2.99 0.24
N ARG A 9 -22.43 3.18 -0.07
CA ARG A 9 -22.91 4.34 -0.86
C ARG A 9 -22.61 5.70 -0.23
N ARG A 10 -22.41 5.75 1.09
CA ARG A 10 -22.16 6.98 1.84
C ARG A 10 -20.73 7.06 2.36
N GLY A 11 -19.92 5.99 2.22
CA GLY A 11 -18.56 5.93 2.72
C GLY A 11 -18.47 6.15 4.23
N GLY A 12 -19.27 5.43 5.02
CA GLY A 12 -19.27 5.63 6.48
C GLY A 12 -20.03 4.54 7.22
N PHE A 13 -20.18 4.73 8.54
CA PHE A 13 -20.80 3.75 9.42
C PHE A 13 -22.16 4.23 9.89
N GLU A 14 -23.12 3.32 9.97
CA GLU A 14 -24.34 3.54 10.74
C GLU A 14 -24.18 2.95 12.14
N VAL A 15 -24.29 3.80 13.16
CA VAL A 15 -24.16 3.38 14.56
C VAL A 15 -25.38 3.88 15.30
N ARG A 16 -26.27 2.97 15.70
CA ARG A 16 -27.51 3.30 16.43
C ARG A 16 -28.34 4.39 15.71
N CYS A 17 -28.52 4.23 14.40
CA CYS A 17 -29.23 5.17 13.52
C CYS A 17 -28.54 6.53 13.34
N VAL A 18 -27.29 6.69 13.79
CA VAL A 18 -26.46 7.87 13.52
C VAL A 18 -25.45 7.52 12.43
N PHE A 19 -25.37 8.36 11.40
CA PHE A 19 -24.37 8.23 10.36
C PHE A 19 -23.07 8.92 10.75
N ILE A 20 -21.96 8.19 10.70
CA ILE A 20 -20.62 8.67 10.96
C ILE A 20 -19.82 8.55 9.66
N PRO A 21 -19.48 9.67 8.98
CA PRO A 21 -18.68 9.60 7.77
C PRO A 21 -17.28 9.04 8.10
N PHE A 22 -16.80 8.13 7.26
CA PHE A 22 -15.39 7.73 7.29
C PHE A 22 -14.64 8.61 6.29
N THR A 23 -13.59 9.28 6.76
CA THR A 23 -12.91 10.34 6.03
C THR A 23 -11.41 10.07 5.92
N LYS A 24 -10.75 10.79 5.02
CA LYS A 24 -9.29 10.80 4.92
C LYS A 24 -8.62 11.15 6.27
N LEU A 25 -9.25 12.03 7.06
CA LEU A 25 -8.73 12.45 8.35
C LEU A 25 -8.72 11.30 9.36
N ASP A 26 -9.74 10.43 9.35
CA ASP A 26 -9.80 9.27 10.24
C ASP A 26 -8.62 8.31 9.98
N VAL A 27 -8.29 8.07 8.72
CA VAL A 27 -7.11 7.28 8.32
C VAL A 27 -5.82 7.95 8.81
N CYS A 28 -5.70 9.26 8.64
CA CYS A 28 -4.52 10.01 9.07
C CYS A 28 -4.31 9.97 10.58
N LEU A 29 -5.39 10.16 11.35
CA LEU A 29 -5.37 10.13 12.81
C LEU A 29 -5.05 8.73 13.35
N CYS A 30 -5.62 7.68 12.75
CA CYS A 30 -5.41 6.30 13.19
C CYS A 30 -4.00 5.78 12.86
N LEU A 31 -3.46 6.12 11.69
CA LEU A 31 -2.18 5.58 11.22
C LEU A 31 -0.99 6.53 11.40
N GLY A 32 -1.22 7.78 11.80
CA GLY A 32 -0.18 8.80 11.92
C GLY A 32 0.42 9.22 10.57
N VAL A 33 -0.34 9.08 9.48
CA VAL A 33 0.13 9.36 8.11
C VAL A 33 -0.19 10.77 7.66
N ARG A 34 0.61 11.28 6.71
CA ARG A 34 0.46 12.64 6.15
C ARG A 34 -0.73 12.71 5.19
N VAL A 35 -1.53 13.78 5.30
CA VAL A 35 -2.68 14.07 4.40
C VAL A 35 -2.35 15.05 3.26
N ASN A 36 -1.19 15.69 3.32
CA ASN A 36 -0.70 16.62 2.30
C ASN A 36 0.38 15.94 1.45
N GLY A 37 0.44 16.23 0.16
CA GLY A 37 1.45 15.70 -0.73
C GLY A 37 0.89 15.26 -2.06
N GLN A 38 1.72 14.58 -2.84
CA GLN A 38 1.35 14.08 -4.15
C GLN A 38 0.59 12.76 -4.03
N MET A 39 -0.42 12.56 -4.85
CA MET A 39 -1.06 11.26 -5.02
C MET A 39 -0.22 10.42 -5.98
N PHE A 40 -0.14 9.11 -5.74
CA PHE A 40 0.45 8.16 -6.69
C PHE A 40 -0.59 7.12 -7.10
N LYS A 41 -0.43 6.55 -8.29
CA LYS A 41 -1.30 5.50 -8.79
C LYS A 41 -0.85 4.15 -8.25
N LEU A 42 -1.60 3.60 -7.31
CA LEU A 42 -1.36 2.26 -6.75
C LEU A 42 -1.67 1.16 -7.77
N PHE A 43 -2.82 1.29 -8.45
CA PHE A 43 -3.27 0.37 -9.48
C PHE A 43 -2.68 0.79 -10.83
N LYS A 44 -1.84 -0.09 -11.39
CA LYS A 44 -1.26 0.04 -12.73
C LYS A 44 -1.35 -1.31 -13.42
N ASP A 45 -1.50 -1.29 -14.74
CA ASP A 45 -1.54 -2.50 -15.56
C ASP A 45 -0.14 -3.05 -15.83
N GLU A 46 0.84 -2.14 -16.01
CA GLU A 46 2.23 -2.48 -16.28
C GLU A 46 3.17 -1.51 -15.56
N VAL A 47 4.37 -2.00 -15.24
CA VAL A 47 5.46 -1.22 -14.67
C VAL A 47 6.79 -1.81 -15.13
N ASP A 48 7.71 -0.96 -15.59
CA ASP A 48 9.10 -1.33 -15.87
C ASP A 48 10.02 -0.41 -15.08
N CYS A 49 10.58 -0.94 -13.99
CA CYS A 49 11.44 -0.22 -13.06
C CYS A 49 12.41 -1.19 -12.40
N HIS A 50 13.42 -0.68 -11.69
CA HIS A 50 14.52 -1.47 -11.14
C HIS A 50 14.03 -2.57 -10.21
N SER A 51 13.24 -2.23 -9.17
CA SER A 51 12.72 -3.24 -8.22
C SER A 51 11.81 -4.27 -8.87
N ARG A 52 11.10 -3.89 -9.95
CA ARG A 52 10.25 -4.83 -10.68
C ARG A 52 11.07 -5.90 -11.39
N ARG A 53 12.27 -5.58 -11.87
CA ARG A 53 13.16 -6.50 -12.61
C ARG A 53 13.77 -7.59 -11.73
N PHE A 54 13.53 -7.57 -10.42
CA PHE A 54 13.91 -8.66 -9.52
C PHE A 54 13.04 -9.92 -9.68
N PHE A 55 11.95 -9.83 -10.45
CA PHE A 55 10.95 -10.88 -10.57
C PHE A 55 10.70 -11.23 -12.04
N ASP A 56 10.81 -12.52 -12.37
CA ASP A 56 10.60 -13.03 -13.72
C ASP A 56 9.11 -13.20 -14.08
N THR A 57 8.23 -13.22 -13.08
CA THR A 57 6.78 -13.33 -13.25
C THR A 57 6.13 -11.95 -13.41
N SER A 58 5.07 -11.84 -14.21
CA SER A 58 4.21 -10.65 -14.29
C SER A 58 3.41 -10.41 -13.01
N ASP A 59 3.04 -11.51 -12.34
CA ASP A 59 2.12 -11.55 -11.21
C ASP A 59 2.91 -11.82 -9.93
N VAL A 60 3.49 -10.78 -9.36
CA VAL A 60 4.37 -10.89 -8.19
C VAL A 60 3.52 -11.04 -6.92
N SER A 61 3.71 -12.15 -6.22
CA SER A 61 3.09 -12.35 -4.90
C SER A 61 3.95 -11.77 -3.78
N VAL A 62 3.34 -11.54 -2.62
CA VAL A 62 4.05 -11.15 -1.40
C VAL A 62 5.06 -12.23 -0.97
N GLU A 63 4.75 -13.50 -1.21
CA GLU A 63 5.67 -14.63 -0.99
C GLU A 63 6.92 -14.50 -1.88
N ASN A 64 6.76 -14.14 -3.16
CA ASN A 64 7.91 -13.90 -4.03
C ASN A 64 8.78 -12.74 -3.51
N VAL A 65 8.18 -11.66 -3.00
CA VAL A 65 8.93 -10.54 -2.40
C VAL A 65 9.73 -11.02 -1.20
N TYR A 66 9.13 -11.85 -0.34
CA TYR A 66 9.80 -12.43 0.82
C TYR A 66 10.98 -13.34 0.41
N GLU A 67 10.79 -14.22 -0.56
CA GLU A 67 11.86 -15.08 -1.10
C GLU A 67 13.01 -14.25 -1.68
N GLN A 68 12.70 -13.23 -2.49
CA GLN A 68 13.71 -12.33 -3.03
C GLN A 68 14.47 -11.60 -1.92
N LEU A 69 13.76 -11.07 -0.92
CA LEU A 69 14.40 -10.42 0.22
C LEU A 69 15.37 -11.36 0.93
N GLN A 70 14.96 -12.60 1.22
CA GLN A 70 15.82 -13.59 1.87
C GLN A 70 17.06 -13.96 1.05
N ASN A 71 16.92 -14.05 -0.27
CA ASN A 71 18.06 -14.34 -1.16
C ASN A 71 19.09 -13.22 -1.13
N ARG A 72 18.64 -11.97 -1.13
CA ARG A 72 19.48 -10.78 -1.21
C ARG A 72 20.17 -10.39 0.10
N LEU A 73 19.58 -10.75 1.25
CA LEU A 73 20.18 -10.55 2.57
C LEU A 73 21.59 -11.20 2.73
N LYS A 74 21.98 -12.10 1.82
CA LYS A 74 23.26 -12.83 1.86
C LYS A 74 24.45 -12.10 1.25
N GLY A 75 24.27 -10.93 0.63
CA GLY A 75 25.41 -10.18 0.07
C GLY A 75 25.09 -9.09 -0.94
N ASP A 76 23.82 -8.75 -1.18
CA ASP A 76 23.44 -7.72 -2.15
C ASP A 76 23.58 -6.30 -1.62
N GLU A 77 23.38 -5.33 -2.53
CA GLU A 77 23.33 -3.91 -2.21
C GLU A 77 22.23 -3.61 -1.18
N VAL A 78 22.60 -2.85 -0.15
CA VAL A 78 21.70 -2.45 0.95
C VAL A 78 20.43 -1.78 0.41
N ASP A 79 20.56 -0.99 -0.65
CA ASP A 79 19.43 -0.29 -1.24
C ASP A 79 18.37 -1.27 -1.77
N ASP A 80 18.77 -2.34 -2.48
CA ASP A 80 17.85 -3.35 -3.00
C ASP A 80 17.14 -4.11 -1.87
N VAL A 81 17.86 -4.41 -0.79
CA VAL A 81 17.28 -5.00 0.42
C VAL A 81 16.24 -4.05 1.04
N CYS A 82 16.55 -2.76 1.14
CA CYS A 82 15.61 -1.76 1.65
C CYS A 82 14.36 -1.64 0.78
N ARG A 83 14.50 -1.66 -0.56
CA ARG A 83 13.37 -1.60 -1.49
C ARG A 83 12.42 -2.78 -1.29
N LEU A 84 12.95 -4.00 -1.23
CA LEU A 84 12.16 -5.21 -1.00
C LEU A 84 11.52 -5.25 0.38
N TYR A 85 12.25 -4.82 1.43
CA TYR A 85 11.72 -4.76 2.79
C TYR A 85 10.55 -3.78 2.90
N ILE A 86 10.68 -2.59 2.31
CA ILE A 86 9.61 -1.59 2.30
C ILE A 86 8.45 -2.08 1.43
N LEU A 87 8.71 -2.67 0.26
CA LEU A 87 7.68 -3.25 -0.61
C LEU A 87 6.85 -4.32 0.13
N LEU A 88 7.51 -5.20 0.88
CA LEU A 88 6.87 -6.21 1.74
C LEU A 88 5.97 -5.54 2.78
N GLY A 89 6.50 -4.56 3.53
CA GLY A 89 5.72 -3.85 4.54
C GLY A 89 4.51 -3.10 3.97
N LEU A 90 4.66 -2.45 2.82
CA LEU A 90 3.55 -1.77 2.14
C LEU A 90 2.48 -2.77 1.68
N SER A 91 2.88 -3.92 1.14
CA SER A 91 1.96 -4.94 0.61
C SER A 91 1.25 -5.71 1.73
N GLU A 92 1.88 -5.91 2.88
CA GLU A 92 1.29 -6.63 4.02
C GLU A 92 0.41 -5.72 4.89
N PHE A 93 0.86 -4.49 5.17
CA PHE A 93 0.23 -3.66 6.20
C PHE A 93 -0.68 -2.56 5.64
N LEU A 94 -0.32 -1.94 4.52
CA LEU A 94 -1.05 -0.77 4.00
C LEU A 94 -1.96 -1.10 2.82
N PHE A 95 -1.53 -2.01 1.96
CA PHE A 95 -2.26 -2.41 0.76
C PHE A 95 -2.41 -3.93 0.64
N PRO A 96 -2.98 -4.60 1.67
CA PRO A 96 -3.14 -6.06 1.67
C PRO A 96 -4.16 -6.52 0.63
N ASN A 97 -3.70 -7.29 -0.35
CA ASN A 97 -4.55 -7.91 -1.36
C ASN A 97 -4.93 -9.34 -0.94
N ARG A 98 -6.22 -9.69 -1.00
CA ARG A 98 -6.71 -11.05 -0.66
C ARG A 98 -6.06 -12.17 -1.48
N GLY A 99 -5.64 -11.87 -2.70
CA GLY A 99 -4.90 -12.81 -3.57
C GLY A 99 -3.42 -12.93 -3.24
N GLY A 100 -2.91 -12.21 -2.22
CA GLY A 100 -1.49 -12.17 -1.88
C GLY A 100 -0.63 -11.50 -2.96
N LYS A 101 -1.23 -10.71 -3.85
CA LYS A 101 -0.55 -10.05 -4.97
C LYS A 101 -0.09 -8.65 -4.61
N VAL A 102 1.10 -8.28 -5.08
CA VAL A 102 1.65 -6.94 -4.92
C VAL A 102 1.04 -6.00 -5.95
N HIS A 103 0.62 -4.81 -5.52
CA HIS A 103 0.15 -3.78 -6.43
C HIS A 103 1.31 -3.17 -7.22
N LEU A 104 1.21 -3.17 -8.57
CA LEU A 104 2.32 -2.77 -9.44
C LEU A 104 2.81 -1.34 -9.22
N GLY A 105 1.93 -0.42 -8.81
CA GLY A 105 2.32 0.96 -8.51
C GLY A 105 3.31 1.11 -7.35
N LEU A 106 3.45 0.07 -6.50
CA LEU A 106 4.40 0.09 -5.39
C LEU A 106 5.87 -0.05 -5.84
N PHE A 107 6.13 -0.68 -6.99
CA PHE A 107 7.52 -0.91 -7.44
C PHE A 107 8.24 0.39 -7.79
N GLU A 108 7.61 1.29 -8.57
CA GLU A 108 8.18 2.61 -8.86
C GLU A 108 8.37 3.45 -7.59
N LEU A 109 7.46 3.29 -6.63
CA LEU A 109 7.51 4.03 -5.38
C LEU A 109 8.72 3.61 -4.53
N VAL A 110 9.05 2.32 -4.48
CA VAL A 110 10.23 1.87 -3.73
C VAL A 110 11.54 2.14 -4.47
N ASP A 111 11.52 2.37 -5.78
CA ASP A 111 12.72 2.78 -6.52
C ASP A 111 13.24 4.16 -6.08
N ASP A 112 12.33 5.07 -5.69
CA ASP A 112 12.66 6.40 -5.16
C ASP A 112 12.30 6.53 -3.67
N LEU A 113 13.05 5.82 -2.82
CA LEU A 113 12.87 5.84 -1.36
C LEU A 113 12.97 7.25 -0.77
N SER A 114 13.74 8.15 -1.41
CA SER A 114 13.90 9.54 -0.97
C SER A 114 12.60 10.35 -1.07
N CYS A 115 11.69 9.92 -1.95
CA CYS A 115 10.42 10.58 -2.21
C CYS A 115 9.24 10.05 -1.40
N LEU A 116 9.41 9.01 -0.59
CA LEU A 116 8.32 8.44 0.23
C LEU A 116 7.63 9.50 1.10
N GLY A 117 8.39 10.44 1.66
CA GLY A 117 7.84 11.53 2.48
C GLY A 117 7.03 12.58 1.71
N LYS A 118 7.05 12.57 0.37
CA LYS A 118 6.36 13.56 -0.48
C LYS A 118 4.92 13.16 -0.78
N TYR A 119 4.54 11.90 -0.55
CA TYR A 119 3.23 11.39 -0.90
C TYR A 119 2.16 11.67 0.16
N ASN A 120 0.94 11.86 -0.33
CA ASN A 120 -0.27 11.92 0.48
C ASN A 120 -0.70 10.49 0.87
N TRP A 121 0.01 9.89 1.81
CA TRP A 121 -0.27 8.54 2.29
C TRP A 121 -1.70 8.37 2.81
N GLY A 122 -2.21 9.34 3.58
CA GLY A 122 -3.57 9.30 4.08
C GLY A 122 -4.62 9.27 2.98
N GLY A 123 -4.40 10.06 1.92
CA GLY A 123 -5.26 10.08 0.74
C GLY A 123 -5.24 8.76 -0.02
N VAL A 124 -4.05 8.21 -0.28
CA VAL A 124 -3.90 6.96 -1.05
C VAL A 124 -4.46 5.76 -0.28
N ILE A 125 -4.16 5.64 1.01
CA ILE A 125 -4.68 4.55 1.85
C ILE A 125 -6.20 4.66 1.99
N TYR A 126 -6.75 5.87 2.17
CA TYR A 126 -8.19 6.06 2.20
C TYR A 126 -8.86 5.63 0.89
N GLU A 127 -8.30 6.04 -0.26
CA GLU A 127 -8.84 5.66 -1.57
C GLU A 127 -8.75 4.16 -1.79
N TYR A 128 -7.67 3.51 -1.34
CA TYR A 128 -7.56 2.06 -1.32
C TYR A 128 -8.69 1.43 -0.48
N LEU A 129 -8.84 1.81 0.78
CA LEU A 129 -9.82 1.22 1.71
C LEU A 129 -11.27 1.39 1.26
N VAL A 130 -11.61 2.52 0.65
CA VAL A 130 -12.98 2.81 0.20
C VAL A 130 -13.28 2.21 -1.18
N SER A 131 -12.25 1.93 -2.00
CA SER A 131 -12.41 1.32 -3.33
C SER A 131 -12.22 -0.21 -3.33
N SER A 132 -11.86 -0.81 -2.19
CA SER A 132 -11.55 -2.25 -2.03
C SER A 132 -12.78 -3.11 -1.76
#